data_AF-A0A4Q2RAY1-F1
#
_entry.id   AF-A0A4Q2RAY1-F1
#
_cell.length_a   1.000
_cell.length_b   1.000
_cell.length_c   1.000
_cell.angle_alpha   90.00
_cell.angle_beta   90.00
_cell.angle_gamma   90.00
#
_symmetry.space_group_name_H-M   'P 1'
#
loop_
_entity.id
_entity.type
_entity.pdbx_description
1 polymer ?
#
loop_
_entity_poly.entity_id
_entity_poly.type
_entity_poly.pdbx_seq_one_letter_code
_entity_poly.pdbx_strand_id
1 'polypeptide(L)'
;MGIHPEFTSFERRSANLDEARRTMWLWAEPIVIDRAVDVYARLVDETGTVAMARKHCRLWRAVLLEPTATVSPVIDDLRRAAHGLGLPDTLVEDVNDLILEELVDIVMSRYRTSRNSAKAFSMVLMTATSCLGSVRFSV
;
A
#
# COMPACT_ATOMS: atom_id res chain seq x y z
N MET A 1 -26.52 -30.03 -12.63
CA MET A 1 -25.91 -28.71 -12.43
C MET A 1 -24.51 -28.96 -11.85
N GLY A 2 -23.53 -29.21 -12.71
CA GLY A 2 -22.17 -29.57 -12.27
C GLY A 2 -21.36 -28.30 -12.04
N ILE A 3 -20.88 -28.11 -10.81
CA ILE A 3 -19.95 -27.02 -10.49
C ILE A 3 -18.62 -27.35 -11.21
N HIS A 4 -18.26 -26.54 -12.21
CA HIS A 4 -17.03 -26.73 -12.97
C HIS A 4 -15.81 -26.57 -12.04
N PRO A 5 -14.84 -27.50 -12.04
CA PRO A 5 -13.71 -27.50 -11.11
C PRO A 5 -12.82 -26.25 -11.19
N GLU A 6 -12.83 -25.55 -12.32
CA GLU A 6 -12.05 -24.31 -12.53
C GLU A 6 -12.56 -23.13 -11.70
N PHE A 7 -13.88 -23.04 -11.44
CA PHE A 7 -14.46 -21.99 -10.59
C PHE A 7 -13.95 -22.12 -9.15
N THR A 8 -13.81 -23.34 -8.64
CA THR A 8 -13.31 -23.59 -7.28
C THR A 8 -11.84 -23.23 -7.10
N SER A 9 -11.03 -23.29 -8.18
CA SER A 9 -9.61 -22.93 -8.16
C SER A 9 -9.41 -21.41 -8.17
N PHE A 10 -10.20 -20.69 -8.96
CA PHE A 10 -10.17 -19.23 -9.00
C PHE A 10 -10.59 -18.62 -7.65
N GLU A 11 -11.71 -19.07 -7.10
CA GLU A 11 -12.23 -18.60 -5.80
C GLU A 11 -11.22 -18.87 -4.67
N ARG A 12 -10.61 -20.06 -4.63
CA ARG A 12 -9.58 -20.40 -3.64
C ARG A 12 -8.33 -19.53 -3.78
N ARG A 13 -7.91 -19.23 -5.01
CA ARG A 13 -6.77 -18.33 -5.25
C ARG A 13 -7.08 -16.89 -4.82
N SER A 14 -8.31 -16.41 -5.09
CA SER A 14 -8.76 -15.08 -4.65
C SER A 14 -8.79 -14.98 -3.12
N ALA A 15 -9.41 -15.95 -2.45
CA ALA A 15 -9.46 -16.00 -0.99
C ALA A 15 -8.06 -16.04 -0.35
N ASN A 16 -7.11 -16.76 -0.97
CA ASN A 16 -5.72 -16.79 -0.52
C ASN A 16 -5.01 -15.44 -0.67
N LEU A 17 -5.33 -14.67 -1.72
CA LEU A 17 -4.76 -13.33 -1.90
C LEU A 17 -5.38 -12.32 -0.93
N ASP A 18 -6.68 -12.41 -0.66
CA ASP A 18 -7.35 -11.56 0.32
C ASP A 18 -6.81 -11.79 1.74
N GLU A 19 -6.52 -13.05 2.07
CA GLU A 19 -5.88 -13.40 3.34
C GLU A 19 -4.43 -12.90 3.40
N ALA A 20 -3.68 -13.01 2.30
CA ALA A 20 -2.33 -12.46 2.20
C ALA A 20 -2.32 -10.93 2.36
N ARG A 21 -3.31 -10.22 1.78
CA ARG A 21 -3.48 -8.77 1.95
C ARG A 21 -3.73 -8.39 3.40
N ARG A 22 -4.67 -9.06 4.07
CA ARG A 22 -4.96 -8.83 5.50
C ARG A 22 -3.75 -9.13 6.38
N THR A 23 -3.08 -10.26 6.13
CA THR A 23 -1.87 -10.64 6.86
C THR A 23 -0.75 -9.63 6.64
N MET A 24 -0.58 -9.15 5.41
CA MET A 24 0.41 -8.12 5.08
C MET A 24 0.15 -6.84 5.86
N TRP A 25 -1.10 -6.35 5.87
CA TRP A 25 -1.44 -5.11 6.57
C TRP A 25 -1.05 -5.14 8.05
N LEU A 26 -1.25 -6.27 8.74
CA LEU A 26 -0.94 -6.39 10.17
C LEU A 26 0.51 -6.07 10.52
N TRP A 27 1.46 -6.34 9.62
CA TRP A 27 2.87 -5.98 9.83
C TRP A 27 3.31 -4.77 9.02
N ALA A 28 2.64 -4.44 7.91
CA ALA A 28 2.95 -3.27 7.08
C ALA A 28 2.52 -1.95 7.71
N GLU A 29 1.41 -1.93 8.47
CA GLU A 29 0.86 -0.72 9.11
C GLU A 29 1.90 0.08 9.91
N PRO A 30 2.64 -0.51 10.87
CA PRO A 30 3.66 0.25 11.61
C PRO A 30 4.78 0.78 10.70
N ILE A 31 5.21 0.03 9.68
CA ILE A 31 6.27 0.46 8.76
C ILE A 31 5.83 1.66 7.92
N VAL A 32 4.59 1.64 7.43
CA VAL A 32 3.99 2.75 6.69
C VAL A 32 3.98 4.02 7.54
N ILE A 33 3.56 3.90 8.80
CA ILE A 33 3.50 5.02 9.73
C ILE A 33 4.91 5.54 10.02
N ASP A 34 5.85 4.67 10.37
CA ASP A 34 7.23 5.04 10.70
C ASP A 34 7.90 5.78 9.54
N ARG A 35 7.80 5.25 8.31
CA ARG A 35 8.38 5.88 7.12
C ARG A 35 7.72 7.21 6.78
N ALA A 36 6.41 7.31 6.91
CA ALA A 36 5.71 8.57 6.69
C ALA A 36 6.11 9.62 7.73
N VAL A 37 6.17 9.26 9.01
CA VAL A 37 6.61 10.16 10.09
C VAL A 37 8.04 10.61 9.86
N ASP A 38 8.96 9.69 9.56
CA ASP A 38 10.38 9.98 9.32
C ASP A 38 10.60 11.04 8.23
N VAL A 39 9.79 11.01 7.16
CA VAL A 39 9.88 11.97 6.06
C VAL A 39 9.20 13.28 6.41
N TYR A 40 7.94 13.25 6.86
CA TYR A 40 7.17 14.47 7.09
C TYR A 40 7.70 15.30 8.27
N ALA A 41 8.24 14.67 9.32
CA ALA A 41 8.82 15.36 10.48
C ALA A 41 10.00 16.28 10.14
N ARG A 42 10.62 16.11 8.97
CA ARG A 42 11.73 16.95 8.49
C ARG A 42 11.25 18.22 7.78
N LEU A 43 9.96 18.28 7.43
CA LEU A 43 9.42 19.27 6.50
C LEU A 43 8.29 20.12 7.11
N VAL A 44 7.57 19.58 8.09
CA VAL A 44 6.44 20.25 8.73
C VAL A 44 6.50 20.13 10.25
N ASP A 45 5.65 20.87 10.95
CA ASP A 45 5.51 20.76 12.40
C ASP A 45 4.92 19.39 12.82
N GLU A 46 4.85 19.16 14.14
CA GLU A 46 4.34 17.90 14.70
C GLU A 46 2.89 17.63 14.26
N THR A 47 2.05 18.68 14.24
CA THR A 47 0.64 18.56 13.84
C THR A 47 0.52 18.14 12.38
N GLY A 48 1.28 18.78 11.48
CA GLY A 48 1.36 18.44 10.07
C GLY A 48 1.90 17.03 9.85
N THR A 49 2.92 16.64 10.61
CA THR A 49 3.52 15.30 10.54
C THR A 49 2.49 14.22 10.86
N VAL A 50 1.78 14.35 11.98
CA VAL A 50 0.74 13.40 12.39
C VAL A 50 -0.40 13.36 11.38
N ALA A 51 -0.83 14.51 10.87
CA ALA A 51 -1.90 14.59 9.87
C ALA A 51 -1.51 13.89 8.56
N MET A 52 -0.30 14.13 8.07
CA MET A 52 0.21 13.53 6.84
C MET A 52 0.45 12.03 6.99
N ALA A 53 1.08 11.59 8.07
CA ALA A 53 1.31 10.17 8.33
C ALA A 53 -0.01 9.38 8.43
N ARG A 54 -1.05 9.94 9.07
CA ARG A 54 -2.38 9.31 9.12
C ARG A 54 -3.03 9.19 7.74
N LYS A 55 -2.96 10.24 6.91
CA LYS A 55 -3.48 10.20 5.52
C LYS A 55 -2.69 9.19 4.67
N HIS A 56 -1.38 9.12 4.84
CA HIS A 56 -0.52 8.16 4.14
C HIS A 56 -0.83 6.71 4.56
N CYS A 57 -1.02 6.46 5.86
CA CYS A 57 -1.47 5.17 6.37
C CYS A 57 -2.85 4.77 5.81
N ARG A 58 -3.79 5.72 5.73
CA ARG A 58 -5.09 5.49 5.09
C ARG A 58 -4.96 5.11 3.62
N LEU A 59 -4.06 5.76 2.87
CA LEU A 59 -3.77 5.41 1.48
C LEU A 59 -3.31 3.96 1.36
N TRP A 60 -2.30 3.55 2.13
CA TRP A 60 -1.77 2.18 2.06
C TRP A 60 -2.78 1.12 2.50
N ARG A 61 -3.62 1.44 3.49
CA ARG A 61 -4.75 0.57 3.85
C ARG A 61 -5.69 0.38 2.66
N ALA A 62 -6.06 1.45 1.96
CA ALA A 62 -6.92 1.37 0.78
C ALA A 62 -6.26 0.57 -0.36
N VAL A 63 -4.98 0.85 -0.65
CA VAL A 63 -4.20 0.13 -1.67
C VAL A 63 -4.15 -1.38 -1.42
N LEU A 64 -4.02 -1.79 -0.16
CA LEU A 64 -3.88 -3.20 0.20
C LEU A 64 -5.23 -3.91 0.34
N LEU A 65 -6.25 -3.24 0.89
CA LEU A 65 -7.47 -3.89 1.37
C LEU A 65 -8.75 -3.50 0.61
N GLU A 66 -8.72 -2.45 -0.20
CA GLU A 66 -9.92 -1.92 -0.87
C GLU A 66 -9.86 -2.08 -2.40
N PRO A 67 -11.00 -1.99 -3.10
CA PRO A 67 -11.02 -1.95 -4.56
C PRO A 67 -10.26 -0.72 -5.09
N THR A 68 -9.53 -0.86 -6.21
CA THR A 68 -8.75 0.23 -6.83
C THR A 68 -9.51 1.55 -7.01
N ALA A 69 -10.82 1.48 -7.28
CA ALA A 69 -11.67 2.66 -7.42
C ALA A 69 -11.75 3.54 -6.17
N THR A 70 -11.54 2.99 -4.96
CA THR A 70 -11.55 3.76 -3.71
C THR A 70 -10.22 4.47 -3.44
N VAL A 71 -9.15 4.10 -4.15
CA VAL A 71 -7.79 4.61 -3.91
C VAL A 71 -7.61 6.01 -4.49
N SER A 72 -8.18 6.31 -5.67
CA SER A 72 -8.07 7.63 -6.32
C SER A 72 -8.47 8.79 -5.40
N PRO A 73 -9.67 8.81 -4.78
CA PRO A 73 -10.04 9.93 -3.91
C PRO A 73 -9.16 10.03 -2.65
N VAL A 74 -8.54 8.93 -2.19
CA VAL A 74 -7.66 8.92 -1.02
C VAL A 74 -6.30 9.53 -1.36
N ILE A 75 -5.72 9.19 -2.52
CA ILE A 75 -4.46 9.81 -2.96
C ILE A 75 -4.65 11.30 -3.27
N ASP A 76 -5.80 11.70 -3.84
CA ASP A 76 -6.10 13.11 -4.12
C ASP A 76 -6.30 13.94 -2.83
N ASP A 77 -6.90 13.37 -1.80
CA ASP A 77 -6.97 13.99 -0.47
C ASP A 77 -5.59 14.16 0.16
N LEU A 78 -4.70 13.18 0.01
CA LEU A 78 -3.33 13.25 0.51
C LEU A 78 -2.49 14.29 -0.26
N ARG A 79 -2.57 14.33 -1.59
CA ARG A 79 -1.88 15.32 -2.44
C ARG A 79 -2.36 16.75 -2.14
N ARG A 80 -3.67 16.97 -2.00
CA ARG A 80 -4.20 18.28 -1.61
C ARG A 80 -3.74 18.72 -0.22
N ALA A 81 -3.66 17.79 0.73
CA ALA A 81 -3.10 18.09 2.05
C ALA A 81 -1.62 18.46 1.97
N ALA A 82 -0.82 17.72 1.19
CA ALA A 82 0.59 18.04 0.96
C ALA A 82 0.77 19.42 0.33
N HIS A 83 0.00 19.72 -0.72
CA HIS A 83 0.02 21.00 -1.40
C HIS A 83 -0.39 22.16 -0.47
N GLY A 84 -1.40 21.96 0.38
CA GLY A 84 -1.82 22.94 1.39
C GLY A 84 -0.75 23.25 2.45
N LEU A 85 0.23 22.36 2.63
CA LEU A 85 1.40 22.55 3.49
C LEU A 85 2.63 23.08 2.72
N GLY A 86 2.51 23.36 1.42
CA GLY A 86 3.61 23.84 0.59
C GLY A 86 4.67 22.79 0.31
N LEU A 87 4.33 21.49 0.42
CA LEU A 87 5.26 20.40 0.15
C LEU A 87 5.44 20.16 -1.36
N PRO A 88 6.58 19.61 -1.80
CA PRO A 88 6.82 19.30 -3.20
C PRO A 88 5.75 18.36 -3.76
N ASP A 89 5.34 18.61 -5.02
CA ASP A 89 4.28 17.83 -5.68
C ASP A 89 4.60 16.34 -5.84
N THR A 90 5.89 15.97 -5.83
CA THR A 90 6.36 14.56 -5.92
C THR A 90 6.50 13.87 -4.58
N LEU A 91 6.41 14.60 -3.46
CA LEU A 91 6.77 14.06 -2.15
C LEU A 91 5.89 12.86 -1.76
N VAL A 92 4.61 12.87 -2.15
CA VAL A 92 3.69 11.78 -1.85
C VAL A 92 4.14 10.50 -2.57
N GLU A 93 4.54 10.60 -3.82
CA GLU A 93 5.06 9.52 -4.63
C GLU A 93 6.39 9.01 -4.08
N ASP A 94 7.29 9.91 -3.70
CA ASP A 94 8.59 9.57 -3.12
C ASP A 94 8.42 8.77 -1.81
N VAL A 95 7.49 9.18 -0.93
CA VAL A 95 7.18 8.42 0.30
C VAL A 95 6.56 7.05 -0.02
N ASN A 96 5.70 6.96 -1.04
CA ASN A 96 5.14 5.67 -1.46
C ASN A 96 6.23 4.72 -1.97
N ASP A 97 7.20 5.23 -2.74
CA ASP A 97 8.28 4.42 -3.29
C ASP A 97 9.20 3.92 -2.15
N LEU A 98 9.53 4.76 -1.17
CA LEU A 98 10.28 4.36 0.04
C LEU A 98 9.57 3.26 0.84
N ILE A 99 8.26 3.38 1.05
CA ILE A 99 7.48 2.36 1.74
C ILE A 99 7.49 1.06 0.94
N LEU A 100 7.28 1.13 -0.37
CA LEU A 100 7.26 -0.05 -1.24
C LEU A 100 8.59 -0.80 -1.19
N GLU A 101 9.71 -0.10 -1.28
CA GLU A 101 11.06 -0.67 -1.16
C GLU A 101 11.22 -1.45 0.15
N GLU A 102 10.84 -0.86 1.29
CA GLU A 102 10.98 -1.54 2.58
C GLU A 102 10.06 -2.76 2.72
N LEU A 103 8.83 -2.69 2.19
CA LEU A 103 7.93 -3.84 2.17
C LEU A 103 8.49 -4.97 1.30
N VAL A 104 9.12 -4.66 0.17
CA VAL A 104 9.79 -5.65 -0.68
C VAL A 104 10.94 -6.32 0.08
N ASP A 105 11.80 -5.54 0.72
CA ASP A 105 12.95 -6.05 1.48
C ASP A 105 12.51 -6.98 2.62
N ILE A 106 11.42 -6.65 3.30
CA ILE A 106 10.83 -7.51 4.34
C ILE A 106 10.31 -8.80 3.74
N VAL A 107 9.61 -8.75 2.60
CA VAL A 107 9.12 -9.95 1.94
C VAL A 107 10.28 -10.87 1.55
N MET A 108 11.34 -10.31 0.98
CA MET A 108 12.52 -11.06 0.52
C MET A 108 13.35 -11.64 1.67
N SER A 109 13.50 -10.90 2.76
CA SER A 109 14.29 -11.33 3.93
C SER A 109 13.52 -12.30 4.83
N ARG A 110 12.27 -11.96 5.21
CA ARG A 110 11.48 -12.70 6.20
C ARG A 110 10.89 -13.99 5.67
N TYR A 111 10.51 -14.04 4.40
CA TYR A 111 9.82 -15.19 3.81
C TYR A 111 10.68 -16.01 2.84
N ARG A 112 12.00 -15.79 2.85
CA ARG A 112 12.97 -16.51 1.99
C ARG A 112 12.82 -18.03 2.03
N THR A 113 12.48 -18.59 3.19
CA THR A 113 12.34 -20.04 3.40
C THR A 113 10.93 -20.57 3.10
N SER A 114 9.93 -19.69 2.96
CA SER A 114 8.55 -20.04 2.61
C SER A 114 8.20 -19.54 1.21
N ARG A 115 8.44 -20.39 0.20
CA ARG A 115 8.14 -20.06 -1.21
C ARG A 115 6.69 -19.62 -1.43
N ASN A 116 5.74 -20.24 -0.72
CA ASN A 116 4.32 -19.92 -0.87
C ASN A 116 3.99 -18.53 -0.30
N SER A 117 4.49 -18.21 0.90
CA SER A 117 4.28 -16.89 1.52
C SER A 117 4.97 -15.79 0.72
N ALA A 118 6.23 -16.00 0.32
CA ALA A 118 6.96 -15.05 -0.51
C ALA A 118 6.20 -14.76 -1.82
N LYS A 119 5.76 -15.81 -2.53
CA LYS A 119 4.98 -15.64 -3.77
C LYS A 119 3.68 -14.87 -3.52
N ALA A 120 2.93 -15.20 -2.47
CA ALA A 120 1.67 -14.54 -2.16
C ALA A 120 1.88 -13.05 -1.87
N PHE A 121 2.82 -12.70 -1.00
CA PHE A 121 3.11 -11.31 -0.66
C PHE A 121 3.72 -10.53 -1.83
N SER A 122 4.57 -11.14 -2.65
CA SER A 122 5.05 -10.50 -3.88
C SER A 122 3.90 -10.19 -4.85
N MET A 123 2.90 -11.08 -4.99
CA MET A 123 1.71 -10.78 -5.80
C MET A 123 0.88 -9.63 -5.23
N VAL A 124 0.77 -9.54 -3.91
CA VAL A 124 0.12 -8.39 -3.25
C VAL A 124 0.86 -7.09 -3.55
N LEU A 125 2.20 -7.06 -3.41
CA LEU A 125 3.00 -5.86 -3.70
C LEU A 125 2.97 -5.45 -5.17
N MET A 126 2.99 -6.41 -6.10
CA MET A 126 2.81 -6.10 -7.53
C MET A 126 1.44 -5.46 -7.80
N THR A 127 0.39 -5.95 -7.15
CA THR A 127 -0.96 -5.37 -7.30
C THR A 127 -1.04 -3.97 -6.68
N ALA A 128 -0.41 -3.76 -5.52
CA ALA A 128 -0.30 -2.45 -4.88
C ALA A 128 0.45 -1.44 -5.77
N THR A 129 1.58 -1.85 -6.36
CA THR A 129 2.38 -1.04 -7.27
C THR A 129 1.57 -0.66 -8.52
N SER A 130 0.87 -1.63 -9.11
CA SER A 130 -0.02 -1.36 -10.25
C SER A 130 -1.13 -0.39 -9.88
N CYS A 131 -1.74 -0.55 -8.70
CA CYS A 131 -2.79 0.33 -8.21
C CYS A 131 -2.29 1.77 -8.07
N LEU A 132 -1.15 1.97 -7.41
CA LEU A 132 -0.50 3.27 -7.26
C LEU A 132 -0.13 3.88 -8.62
N GLY A 133 0.39 3.07 -9.55
CA GLY A 133 0.70 3.52 -10.91
C GLY A 133 -0.55 3.97 -11.67
N SER A 134 -1.66 3.23 -11.61
CA SER A 134 -2.90 3.59 -12.30
C SER A 134 -3.51 4.89 -11.81
N VAL A 135 -3.45 5.17 -10.49
CA VAL A 135 -3.97 6.43 -9.94
C VAL A 135 -3.02 7.61 -10.14
N ARG A 136 -1.73 7.37 -10.41
CA ARG A 136 -0.77 8.45 -10.76
C ARG A 136 -1.10 9.11 -12.10
N PHE A 137 -1.68 8.38 -13.06
CA PHE A 137 -1.95 8.86 -14.43
C PHE A 137 -3.43 9.08 -14.76
N SER A 138 -4.32 8.87 -13.78
CA SER A 138 -5.75 9.17 -13.95
C SER A 138 -5.96 10.66 -13.72
N VAL A 139 -5.78 11.47 -14.77
CA VAL A 139 -6.08 12.90 -14.81
C VAL A 139 -7.32 13.12 -15.66
#